data_AF-A0A7M2SZD5-F1
#
_entry.id   AF-A0A7M2SZD5-F1
#
_cell.length_a   1.000
_cell.length_b   1.000
_cell.length_c   1.000
_cell.angle_alpha   90.00
_cell.angle_beta   90.00
_cell.angle_gamma   90.00
#
_symmetry.space_group_name_H-M   'P 1'
#
loop_
_entity.id
_entity.type
_entity.pdbx_description
1 polymer ?
#
loop_
_entity_poly.entity_id
_entity_poly.type
_entity_poly.pdbx_seq_one_letter_code
_entity_poly.pdbx_strand_id
1 'polypeptide(L)'
;MRRGNLIRTAATAAMAAGLAIGASAAPGAAADRSYIVTKQGADWGQFYDDGEFLICDEEADGHGVYLQYRNEEGDTRSWTDSGGADGVCGSGDATDAISAAHWFRVCERINNRPDKCSDKAYITWGD
;
A
#
# COMPACT_ATOMS: atom_id res chain seq x y z
N MET A 1 -65.31 -21.61 -0.81
CA MET A 1 -64.75 -22.14 -2.08
C MET A 1 -65.46 -21.50 -3.26
N ARG A 2 -64.79 -20.62 -4.01
CA ARG A 2 -65.14 -20.21 -5.40
C ARG A 2 -63.85 -19.81 -6.11
N ARG A 3 -63.67 -20.32 -7.33
CA ARG A 3 -62.46 -20.25 -8.18
C ARG A 3 -62.55 -19.09 -9.19
N GLY A 4 -61.38 -18.65 -9.67
CA GLY A 4 -61.16 -17.96 -10.95
C GLY A 4 -61.32 -16.43 -10.88
N ASN A 5 -60.55 -15.60 -11.59
CA ASN A 5 -59.63 -15.81 -12.70
C ASN A 5 -58.60 -14.66 -12.70
N LEU A 6 -57.35 -14.98 -12.95
CA LEU A 6 -56.26 -14.03 -13.23
C LEU A 6 -56.54 -13.31 -14.55
N ILE A 7 -56.72 -11.98 -14.50
CA ILE A 7 -56.72 -11.13 -15.69
C ILE A 7 -55.30 -10.60 -15.88
N ARG A 8 -54.65 -11.10 -16.94
CA ARG A 8 -53.43 -10.56 -17.51
C ARG A 8 -53.74 -9.23 -18.19
N THR A 9 -52.99 -8.19 -17.86
CA THR A 9 -52.91 -6.99 -18.70
C THR A 9 -51.45 -6.78 -19.06
N ALA A 10 -51.14 -7.05 -20.32
CA ALA A 10 -49.87 -6.69 -20.94
C ALA A 10 -49.86 -5.18 -21.20
N ALA A 11 -48.80 -4.51 -20.76
CA ALA A 11 -48.44 -3.19 -21.25
C ALA A 11 -46.94 -3.20 -21.57
N THR A 12 -46.69 -3.01 -22.86
CA THR A 12 -45.43 -2.95 -23.59
C THR A 12 -44.63 -1.67 -23.31
N ALA A 13 -43.36 -1.71 -23.76
CA ALA A 13 -42.37 -0.63 -23.93
C ALA A 13 -41.38 -0.49 -22.77
N ALA A 14 -40.06 -0.41 -22.95
CA ALA A 14 -39.31 -0.03 -24.14
C ALA A 14 -37.96 -0.80 -24.22
N MET A 15 -37.51 -1.04 -25.45
CA MET A 15 -36.14 -1.44 -25.73
C MET A 15 -35.19 -0.29 -25.38
N ALA A 16 -34.17 -0.58 -24.58
CA ALA A 16 -32.92 0.16 -24.57
C ALA A 16 -31.79 -0.85 -24.61
N ALA A 17 -31.48 -1.35 -25.81
CA ALA A 17 -30.21 -1.99 -26.08
C ALA A 17 -29.13 -0.90 -26.10
N GLY A 18 -28.67 -0.51 -24.91
CA GLY A 18 -27.49 0.32 -24.76
C GLY A 18 -26.24 -0.52 -25.03
N LEU A 19 -25.73 -0.47 -26.26
CA LEU A 19 -24.37 -0.88 -26.56
C LEU A 19 -23.42 0.10 -25.84
N ALA A 20 -23.03 -0.21 -24.61
CA ALA A 20 -21.88 0.43 -23.98
C ALA A 20 -20.61 -0.31 -24.44
N ILE A 21 -20.23 -0.12 -25.71
CA ILE A 21 -18.83 -0.32 -26.11
C ILE A 21 -18.15 1.02 -25.82
N GLY A 22 -17.62 1.14 -24.61
CA GLY A 22 -16.96 2.36 -24.16
C GLY A 22 -15.79 1.98 -23.28
N ALA A 23 -14.66 1.70 -23.92
CA ALA A 23 -13.32 1.55 -23.37
C ALA A 23 -13.26 0.91 -21.97
N SER A 24 -13.01 -0.39 -21.92
CA SER A 24 -12.12 -0.88 -20.86
C SER A 24 -10.83 -0.08 -21.04
N ALA A 25 -10.64 0.96 -20.22
CA ALA A 25 -9.31 1.37 -19.88
C ALA A 25 -8.68 0.10 -19.32
N ALA A 26 -7.96 -0.64 -20.17
CA ALA A 26 -6.95 -1.53 -19.67
C ALA A 26 -6.17 -0.67 -18.67
N PRO A 27 -5.96 -1.11 -17.42
CA PRO A 27 -5.02 -0.42 -16.56
C PRO A 27 -3.77 -0.27 -17.43
N GLY A 28 -3.43 0.98 -17.78
CA GLY A 28 -2.17 1.24 -18.43
C GLY A 28 -1.15 0.53 -17.58
N ALA A 29 -0.36 -0.37 -18.17
CA ALA A 29 0.68 -1.06 -17.44
C ALA A 29 1.48 0.02 -16.71
N ALA A 30 1.23 0.16 -15.41
CA ALA A 30 2.14 0.89 -14.56
C ALA A 30 3.46 0.19 -14.82
N ALA A 31 4.49 0.95 -15.20
CA ALA A 31 5.82 0.39 -15.37
C ALA A 31 6.07 -0.49 -14.13
N ASP A 32 6.41 -1.76 -14.34
CA ASP A 32 6.67 -2.69 -13.24
C ASP A 32 7.85 -2.12 -12.45
N ARG A 33 7.56 -1.37 -11.39
CA ARG A 33 8.58 -0.81 -10.50
C ARG A 33 9.06 -1.92 -9.59
N SER A 34 10.37 -2.08 -9.49
CA SER A 34 10.92 -3.05 -8.56
C SER A 34 10.78 -2.48 -7.15
N TYR A 35 10.42 -3.33 -6.20
CA TYR A 35 10.32 -2.90 -4.81
C TYR A 35 10.66 -4.05 -3.88
N ILE A 36 11.02 -3.69 -2.67
CA ILE A 36 11.24 -4.62 -1.57
C ILE A 36 10.22 -4.29 -0.47
N VAL A 37 9.64 -5.33 0.13
CA VAL A 37 8.71 -5.19 1.27
C VAL A 37 9.32 -5.86 2.48
N THR A 38 9.24 -5.19 3.62
CA THR A 38 9.56 -5.77 4.93
C THR A 38 8.42 -5.54 5.91
N LYS A 39 8.31 -6.41 6.90
CA LYS A 39 7.20 -6.42 7.86
C LYS A 39 7.70 -6.58 9.29
N GLN A 40 7.00 -5.96 10.23
CA GLN A 40 7.14 -6.27 11.64
C GLN A 40 5.76 -6.34 12.27
N GLY A 41 5.35 -7.53 12.75
CA GLY A 41 3.97 -7.69 13.19
C GLY A 41 3.00 -7.56 12.01
N ALA A 42 1.95 -6.77 12.15
CA ALA A 42 1.06 -6.44 11.04
C ALA A 42 1.59 -5.26 10.21
N ASP A 43 2.46 -4.44 10.78
CA ASP A 43 3.05 -3.28 10.12
C ASP A 43 3.98 -3.66 8.99
N TRP A 44 4.04 -2.78 7.99
CA TRP A 44 4.87 -3.03 6.82
C TRP A 44 5.39 -1.75 6.19
N GLY A 45 6.43 -1.92 5.39
CA GLY A 45 7.03 -0.86 4.61
C GLY A 45 7.51 -1.41 3.27
N GLN A 46 7.31 -0.60 2.24
CA GLN A 46 7.68 -0.89 0.87
C GLN A 46 8.63 0.18 0.39
N PHE A 47 9.70 -0.24 -0.26
CA PHE A 47 10.74 0.65 -0.76
C PHE A 47 10.97 0.35 -2.25
N TYR A 48 10.75 1.35 -3.10
CA TYR A 48 10.85 1.24 -4.54
C TYR A 48 12.28 1.54 -5.03
N ASP A 49 12.62 1.03 -6.21
CA ASP A 49 13.90 1.24 -6.89
C ASP A 49 14.17 2.69 -7.30
N ASP A 50 13.12 3.49 -7.46
CA ASP A 50 13.17 4.93 -7.72
C ASP A 50 13.37 5.78 -6.44
N GLY A 51 13.32 5.15 -5.26
CA GLY A 51 13.47 5.81 -3.97
C GLY A 51 12.16 6.26 -3.33
N GLU A 52 11.02 6.07 -3.98
CA GLU A 52 9.73 6.22 -3.31
C GLU A 52 9.59 5.16 -2.21
N PHE A 53 8.78 5.45 -1.19
CA PHE A 53 8.47 4.49 -0.15
C PHE A 53 7.06 4.63 0.41
N LEU A 54 6.58 3.53 0.99
CA LEU A 54 5.34 3.45 1.77
C LEU A 54 5.63 2.83 3.14
N ILE A 55 4.90 3.29 4.14
CA ILE A 55 4.96 2.83 5.54
C ILE A 55 3.53 2.77 6.04
N CYS A 56 3.12 1.62 6.54
CA CYS A 56 1.76 1.41 6.98
C CYS A 56 1.79 0.82 8.38
N ASP A 57 1.21 1.57 9.29
CA ASP A 57 0.74 1.08 10.58
C ASP A 57 -0.64 0.46 10.39
N GLU A 58 -0.75 -0.85 10.55
CA GLU A 58 -2.01 -1.59 10.38
C GLU A 58 -2.75 -1.77 11.72
N GLU A 59 -2.12 -1.40 12.83
CA GLU A 59 -2.55 -1.70 14.19
C GLU A 59 -3.00 -0.44 14.92
N ALA A 60 -4.30 -0.31 15.23
CA ALA A 60 -4.82 0.83 15.99
C ALA A 60 -4.51 0.75 17.49
N ASP A 61 -3.22 0.60 17.83
CA ASP A 61 -2.73 0.37 19.19
C ASP A 61 -1.99 1.59 19.79
N GLY A 62 -1.72 2.61 18.97
CA GLY A 62 -1.08 3.85 19.38
C GLY A 62 0.45 3.82 19.36
N HIS A 63 1.06 2.85 18.69
CA HIS A 63 2.49 2.80 18.42
C HIS A 63 2.80 3.32 17.01
N GLY A 64 3.62 4.37 16.91
CA GLY A 64 3.98 4.91 15.60
C GLY A 64 4.97 3.99 14.86
N VAL A 65 4.76 3.79 13.56
CA VAL A 65 5.64 3.00 12.70
C VAL A 65 6.58 3.91 11.90
N TYR A 66 7.83 3.47 11.72
CA TYR A 66 8.80 4.18 10.90
C TYR A 66 9.66 3.23 10.07
N LEU A 67 10.03 3.68 8.87
CA LEU A 67 11.04 3.06 8.03
C LEU A 67 12.38 3.65 8.42
N GLN A 68 13.32 2.78 8.75
CA GLN A 68 14.71 3.14 8.95
C GLN A 68 15.55 2.65 7.79
N TYR A 69 16.34 3.56 7.25
CA TYR A 69 17.26 3.35 6.16
C TYR A 69 18.70 3.54 6.63
N ARG A 70 19.65 2.80 6.05
CA ARG A 70 21.07 3.07 6.19
C ARG A 70 21.79 3.02 4.84
N ASN A 71 22.65 4.02 4.61
CA ASN A 71 23.50 4.05 3.42
C ASN A 71 24.79 3.23 3.61
N GLU A 72 25.54 3.04 2.53
CA GLU A 72 26.85 2.37 2.58
C GLU A 72 27.89 3.12 3.44
N GLU A 73 27.81 4.44 3.49
CA GLU A 73 28.69 5.31 4.30
C GLU A 73 28.39 5.20 5.82
N GLY A 74 27.24 4.62 6.17
CA GLY A 74 26.80 4.35 7.53
C GLY A 74 25.77 5.33 8.10
N ASP A 75 25.39 6.38 7.35
CA ASP A 75 24.34 7.33 7.71
C ASP A 75 22.98 6.65 7.79
N THR A 76 22.19 7.06 8.78
CA THR A 76 20.86 6.52 9.04
C THR A 76 19.83 7.62 8.89
N ARG A 77 18.72 7.32 8.20
CA ARG A 77 17.54 8.18 8.11
C ARG A 77 16.30 7.41 8.51
N SER A 78 15.31 8.12 9.02
CA SER A 78 14.02 7.53 9.40
C SER A 78 12.88 8.39 8.90
N TRP A 79 11.85 7.76 8.36
CA TRP A 79 10.58 8.39 8.00
C TRP A 79 9.46 7.70 8.77
N THR A 80 8.53 8.48 9.28
CA THR A 80 7.47 8.00 10.17
C THR A 80 6.14 8.15 9.49
N ASP A 81 5.30 7.13 9.61
CA ASP A 81 3.90 7.30 9.32
C ASP A 81 3.27 8.12 10.45
N SER A 82 2.85 9.34 10.14
CA SER A 82 2.13 10.19 11.10
C SER A 82 0.62 9.98 11.06
N GLY A 83 0.11 9.25 10.05
CA GLY A 83 -1.29 8.87 9.92
C GLY A 83 -1.67 7.86 11.00
N GLY A 84 -0.95 6.74 11.05
CA GLY A 84 -1.08 5.73 12.10
C GLY A 84 -2.46 5.06 12.12
N ALA A 85 -2.54 3.79 11.73
CA ALA A 85 -3.71 2.92 11.90
C ALA A 85 -5.10 3.46 11.50
N ASP A 86 -5.15 4.52 10.70
CA ASP A 86 -6.36 5.11 10.11
C ASP A 86 -6.70 4.50 8.74
N GLY A 87 -5.97 3.44 8.37
CA GLY A 87 -6.03 2.78 7.06
C GLY A 87 -5.33 3.57 5.95
N VAL A 88 -4.61 4.65 6.28
CA VAL A 88 -3.84 5.45 5.34
C VAL A 88 -2.35 5.28 5.63
N CYS A 89 -1.65 4.69 4.68
CA CYS A 89 -0.20 4.57 4.75
C CYS A 89 0.48 5.93 4.56
N GLY A 90 1.53 6.18 5.34
CA GLY A 90 2.50 7.22 5.08
C GLY A 90 3.29 6.91 3.81
N SER A 91 3.51 7.92 2.97
CA SER A 91 4.33 7.82 1.76
C SER A 91 5.36 8.93 1.71
N GLY A 92 6.49 8.68 1.05
CA GLY A 92 7.48 9.71 0.82
C GLY A 92 8.48 9.36 -0.27
N ASP A 93 9.46 10.23 -0.42
CA ASP A 93 10.51 10.16 -1.43
C ASP A 93 11.87 10.19 -0.73
N ALA A 94 12.70 9.20 -1.05
CA ALA A 94 14.08 9.04 -0.62
C ALA A 94 15.01 8.86 -1.84
N THR A 95 14.68 9.41 -3.01
CA THR A 95 15.49 9.33 -4.23
C THR A 95 16.91 9.87 -4.03
N ASP A 96 17.09 10.90 -3.20
CA ASP A 96 18.44 11.40 -2.83
C ASP A 96 19.25 10.41 -1.98
N ALA A 97 18.63 9.35 -1.46
CA ALA A 97 19.24 8.33 -0.63
C ALA A 97 19.28 6.95 -1.31
N ILE A 98 18.47 6.71 -2.35
CA ILE A 98 18.29 5.36 -2.93
C ILE A 98 19.57 4.81 -3.56
N SER A 99 20.38 5.67 -4.18
CA SER A 99 21.61 5.28 -4.88
C SER A 99 22.70 4.76 -3.95
N ALA A 100 22.64 5.10 -2.66
CA ALA A 100 23.57 4.65 -1.64
C ALA A 100 22.92 3.67 -0.65
N ALA A 101 21.72 3.18 -0.95
CA ALA A 101 20.93 2.36 -0.03
C ALA A 101 21.58 0.99 0.20
N HIS A 102 21.99 0.73 1.45
CA HIS A 102 22.55 -0.58 1.81
C HIS A 102 21.47 -1.51 2.38
N TRP A 103 20.67 -1.00 3.31
CA TRP A 103 19.52 -1.73 3.84
C TRP A 103 18.45 -0.79 4.38
N PHE A 104 17.23 -1.31 4.48
CA PHE A 104 16.15 -0.69 5.23
C PHE A 104 15.46 -1.71 6.14
N ARG A 105 14.68 -1.21 7.10
CA ARG A 105 13.82 -2.01 7.98
C ARG A 105 12.63 -1.18 8.44
N VAL A 106 11.59 -1.84 8.89
CA VAL A 106 10.42 -1.20 9.49
C VAL A 106 10.49 -1.42 10.99
N CYS A 107 10.13 -0.40 11.75
CA CYS A 107 10.15 -0.45 13.21
C CYS A 107 8.90 0.19 13.79
N GLU A 108 8.35 -0.47 14.81
CA GLU A 108 7.24 0.00 15.64
C GLU A 108 7.81 0.64 16.92
N ARG A 109 7.37 1.87 17.22
CA ARG A 109 7.77 2.60 18.43
C ARG A 109 6.96 2.15 19.62
N ILE A 110 7.58 1.35 20.48
CA ILE A 110 6.93 0.87 21.70
C ILE A 110 7.18 1.88 22.82
N ASN A 111 6.10 2.47 23.34
CA ASN A 111 6.18 3.47 24.40
C ASN A 111 6.97 2.93 25.62
N ASN A 112 8.05 3.63 25.97
CA ASN A 112 8.94 3.31 27.09
C ASN A 112 9.65 1.94 26.99
N ARG A 113 9.81 1.38 25.78
CA ARG A 113 10.57 0.15 25.53
C ARG A 113 11.45 0.31 24.29
N PRO A 114 12.42 -0.59 24.07
CA PRO A 114 13.11 -0.64 22.79
C PRO A 114 12.12 -0.87 21.65
N ASP A 115 12.30 -0.11 20.57
CA ASP A 115 11.53 -0.28 19.34
C ASP A 115 11.69 -1.71 18.83
N LYS A 116 10.58 -2.29 18.37
CA LYS A 116 10.62 -3.56 17.66
C LYS A 116 10.87 -3.26 16.20
N CYS A 117 11.71 -4.06 15.57
CA CYS A 117 12.05 -3.86 14.17
C CYS A 117 12.00 -5.18 13.42
N SER A 118 11.67 -5.09 12.14
CA SER A 118 11.87 -6.17 11.19
C SER A 118 13.36 -6.51 11.07
N ASP A 119 13.64 -7.66 10.48
CA ASP A 119 14.96 -7.92 9.92
C ASP A 119 15.34 -6.86 8.89
N LYS A 120 16.64 -6.73 8.65
CA LYS A 120 17.17 -5.81 7.64
C LYS A 120 16.93 -6.38 6.25
N ALA A 121 16.24 -5.62 5.42
CA ALA A 121 16.11 -5.87 4.00
C ALA A 121 17.28 -5.19 3.28
N TYR A 122 18.24 -5.99 2.81
CA TYR A 122 19.38 -5.49 2.05
C TYR A 122 18.95 -5.19 0.62
N ILE A 123 19.44 -4.06 0.13
CA ILE A 123 19.10 -3.56 -1.19
C ILE A 123 20.26 -3.90 -2.11
N THR A 124 19.99 -4.69 -3.15
CA THR A 124 20.92 -4.96 -4.25
C THR A 124 20.24 -4.50 -5.53
N TRP A 125 20.49 -3.25 -5.93
CA TRP A 125 20.11 -2.80 -7.25
C TRP A 125 21.09 -3.45 -8.24
N GLY A 126 20.58 -4.30 -9.13
CA GLY A 126 21.43 -5.03 -10.08
C GLY A 126 22.35 -4.08 -10.85
N ASP A 127 23.63 -4.44 -10.87
CA ASP A 127 24.74 -3.73 -11.50
C ASP A 127 24.53 -3.38 -12.98
#